data_AF-A0A0H3E9T7-F1
#
_entry.id   AF-A0A0H3E9T7-F1
#
_cell.length_a   1.000
_cell.length_b   1.000
_cell.length_c   1.000
_cell.angle_alpha   90.00
_cell.angle_beta   90.00
_cell.angle_gamma   90.00
#
_symmetry.space_group_name_H-M   'P 1'
#
loop_
_entity.id
_entity.type
_entity.pdbx_description
1 polymer ?
#
loop_
_entity_poly.entity_id
_entity_poly.type
_entity_poly.pdbx_seq_one_letter_code
_entity_poly.pdbx_strand_id
1 'polypeptide(L)' 'MSDRLTLGTGTGEPVHVKLAEGQDRASLAEDLMEAARNGTVVTVKGSVKGTSSDTIHINPSNALWWAIDDATKQSVGRIY' A
#
# COMPACT_ATOMS: atom_id res chain seq x y z
N MET A 1 15.85 1.89 -1.25
CA MET A 1 14.87 2.08 -0.15
C MET A 1 13.52 1.77 -0.76
N SER A 2 12.73 0.86 -0.18
CA SER A 2 11.41 0.50 -0.74
C SER A 2 10.33 1.18 0.09
N ASP A 3 9.40 1.87 -0.56
CA ASP A 3 8.19 2.35 0.09
C ASP A 3 7.25 1.19 0.45
N ARG A 4 6.33 1.43 1.38
CA ARG A 4 5.29 0.49 1.80
C ARG A 4 3.93 1.16 1.70
N LEU A 5 3.01 0.51 1.00
CA LEU A 5 1.60 0.87 0.99
C LEU A 5 0.85 0.01 2.01
N THR A 6 0.18 0.65 2.96
CA THR A 6 -0.69 0.02 3.95
C THR A 6 -2.14 0.31 3.59
N LEU A 7 -2.98 -0.73 3.51
CA LEU A 7 -4.39 -0.61 3.18
C LEU A 7 -5.25 -1.18 4.30
N GLY A 8 -6.13 -0.35 4.85
CA GLY A 8 -7.12 -0.78 5.83
C GLY A 8 -8.47 -1.02 5.17
N THR A 9 -8.95 -2.27 5.18
CA THR A 9 -10.27 -2.65 4.64
C THR A 9 -11.37 -2.60 5.70
N GLY A 10 -11.06 -2.24 6.94
CA GLY A 10 -12.00 -2.23 8.07
C GLY A 10 -12.37 -3.62 8.61
N THR A 11 -11.99 -4.69 7.92
CA THR A 11 -12.27 -6.08 8.26
C THR A 11 -10.97 -6.84 8.56
N GLY A 12 -10.34 -6.55 9.70
CA GLY A 12 -9.17 -7.30 10.19
C GLY A 12 -7.83 -6.58 10.01
N GLU A 13 -6.76 -7.38 9.86
CA GLU A 13 -5.38 -6.86 9.77
C GLU A 13 -5.18 -6.06 8.48
N PRO A 14 -4.52 -4.89 8.55
CA PRO A 14 -4.23 -4.09 7.36
C PRO A 14 -3.28 -4.83 6.42
N VAL A 15 -3.50 -4.69 5.12
CA VAL A 15 -2.66 -5.28 4.09
C VAL A 15 -1.42 -4.39 3.90
N HIS A 16 -0.25 -4.98 4.05
CA HIS A 16 1.03 -4.30 3.79
C HIS A 16 1.62 -4.76 2.46
N VAL A 17 1.68 -3.84 1.51
CA VAL A 17 2.30 -4.00 0.20
C VAL A 17 3.67 -3.35 0.24
N LYS A 18 4.73 -4.12 0.03
CA LYS A 18 6.08 -3.59 -0.18
C LYS A 18 6.19 -3.16 -1.63
N LEU A 19 6.40 -1.88 -1.89
CA LEU A 19 6.46 -1.32 -3.23
C LEU A 19 7.81 -1.62 -3.89
N ALA A 20 7.79 -1.80 -5.21
CA ALA A 20 9.01 -1.98 -6.00
C ALA A 20 9.91 -0.74 -5.90
N GLU A 21 11.23 -0.96 -5.93
CA GLU A 21 12.19 0.14 -5.88
C GLU A 21 12.08 1.00 -7.15
N GLY A 22 11.96 2.33 -6.98
CA GLY A 22 11.74 3.26 -8.09
C GLY A 22 10.26 3.52 -8.44
N GLN A 23 9.31 2.96 -7.68
CA GLN A 23 7.91 3.35 -7.82
C GLN A 23 7.66 4.71 -7.14
N ASP A 24 7.14 5.66 -7.90
CA ASP A 24 6.94 7.03 -7.42
C ASP A 24 5.74 7.12 -6.46
N ARG A 25 6.01 7.53 -5.22
CA ARG A 25 4.99 7.64 -4.16
C ARG A 25 3.90 8.64 -4.52
N ALA A 26 4.27 9.76 -5.12
CA ALA A 26 3.31 10.82 -5.48
C ALA A 26 2.35 10.31 -6.55
N SER A 27 2.87 9.74 -7.64
CA SER A 27 2.06 9.18 -8.72
C SER A 27 1.17 8.03 -8.24
N LEU A 28 1.67 7.15 -7.37
CA LEU A 28 0.85 6.09 -6.79
C LEU A 28 -0.30 6.65 -5.92
N ALA A 29 -0.03 7.69 -5.14
CA ALA A 29 -1.06 8.31 -4.31
C ALA A 29 -2.16 8.96 -5.16
N GLU A 30 -1.78 9.62 -6.25
CA GLU A 30 -2.72 10.19 -7.23
C GLU A 30 -3.57 9.10 -7.90
N ASP A 31 -2.93 8.03 -8.40
CA ASP A 31 -3.63 6.91 -9.04
C ASP A 31 -4.63 6.24 -8.07
N LEU A 32 -4.25 6.04 -6.80
CA LEU A 32 -5.14 5.55 -5.75
C LEU A 32 -6.33 6.49 -5.50
N MET A 33 -6.10 7.81 -5.47
CA MET A 33 -7.17 8.79 -5.28
C MET A 33 -8.12 8.84 -6.47
N GLU A 34 -7.60 8.84 -7.69
CA GLU A 34 -8.40 8.83 -8.92
C GLU A 34 -9.22 7.54 -9.01
N ALA A 35 -8.60 6.40 -8.76
CA ALA A 35 -9.27 5.12 -8.79
C ALA A 35 -10.33 4.98 -7.70
N ALA A 36 -10.09 5.52 -6.49
CA ALA A 36 -11.09 5.54 -5.44
C ALA A 36 -12.34 6.34 -5.85
N ARG A 37 -12.14 7.48 -6.53
CA ARG A 37 -13.22 8.34 -7.04
C ARG A 37 -13.97 7.69 -8.19
N ASN A 38 -13.26 6.98 -9.07
CA ASN A 38 -13.82 6.42 -10.30
C ASN A 38 -14.33 4.98 -10.12
N GLY A 39 -14.09 4.34 -8.98
CA GLY A 39 -14.47 2.96 -8.73
C GLY A 39 -13.59 1.93 -9.45
N THR A 40 -12.36 2.30 -9.81
CA THR A 40 -11.46 1.47 -10.61
C THR A 40 -10.39 0.79 -9.76
N VAL A 41 -9.70 -0.19 -10.35
CA VAL A 41 -8.63 -0.95 -9.69
C VAL A 41 -7.28 -0.34 -10.08
N VAL A 42 -6.43 -0.12 -9.08
CA VAL A 42 -5.04 0.30 -9.23
C VAL A 42 -4.14 -0.91 -9.29
N THR A 43 -3.18 -0.89 -10.22
CA THR A 43 -2.15 -1.93 -10.31
C THR A 43 -0.87 -1.42 -9.69
N VAL A 44 -0.44 -2.07 -8.62
CA VAL A 44 0.77 -1.71 -7.87
C VAL A 44 1.84 -2.76 -8.10
N LYS A 45 3.06 -2.32 -8.42
CA LYS A 45 4.22 -3.21 -8.45
C LYS A 45 4.80 -3.34 -7.06
N GLY A 46 4.88 -4.57 -6.58
CA GLY A 46 5.29 -4.85 -5.23
C GLY A 46 4.95 -6.25 -4.78
N SER A 47 5.28 -6.56 -3.54
CA SER A 47 5.03 -7.86 -2.94
C SER A 47 4.25 -7.70 -1.64
N VAL A 48 3.23 -8.55 -1.46
CA VAL A 48 2.55 -8.73 -0.16
C VAL A 48 3.23 -9.87 0.57
N LYS A 49 3.37 -9.75 1.89
CA LYS A 49 3.87 -10.86 2.72
C LYS A 49 3.02 -12.12 2.48
N GLY A 50 3.65 -13.20 2.03
CA GLY A 50 2.99 -14.47 1.75
C GLY A 50 2.57 -14.70 0.29
N THR A 51 2.82 -13.72 -0.60
CA THR A 51 2.55 -13.83 -2.04
C THR A 51 3.83 -13.58 -2.83
N SER A 52 4.11 -14.42 -3.84
CA SER A 52 5.24 -14.28 -4.76
C SER A 52 4.91 -13.42 -6.00
N SER A 53 3.73 -12.80 -6.04
CA SER A 53 3.36 -11.89 -7.11
C SER A 53 4.09 -10.56 -6.96
N ASP A 54 4.67 -10.09 -8.06
CA ASP A 54 5.30 -8.78 -8.20
C ASP A 54 4.27 -7.68 -8.56
N THR A 55 3.01 -8.08 -8.80
CA THR A 55 1.93 -7.18 -9.21
C THR A 55 0.71 -7.45 -8.37
N ILE A 56 0.16 -6.38 -7.78
CA ILE A 56 -0.94 -6.42 -6.83
C ILE A 56 -2.03 -5.49 -7.35
N HIS A 57 -3.23 -6.05 -7.52
CA HIS A 57 -4.41 -5.29 -7.90
C HIS A 57 -5.14 -4.84 -6.64
N ILE A 58 -5.32 -3.54 -6.50
CA ILE A 58 -5.94 -2.91 -5.35
C ILE A 58 -7.20 -2.19 -5.81
N ASN A 59 -8.33 -2.47 -5.17
CA ASN A 59 -9.52 -1.66 -5.34
C ASN A 59 -9.61 -0.65 -4.17
N PRO A 60 -9.15 0.60 -4.35
CA PRO A 60 -9.19 1.59 -3.29
C PRO A 60 -10.62 1.99 -2.88
N SER A 61 -11.65 1.78 -3.72
CA SER A 61 -13.04 1.99 -3.31
C SER A 61 -13.52 0.97 -2.26
N ASN A 62 -12.85 -0.18 -2.15
CA ASN A 62 -13.07 -1.13 -1.05
C ASN A 62 -12.15 -0.87 0.15
N ALA A 63 -11.15 0.00 0.02
CA ALA A 63 -10.29 0.38 1.12
C ALA A 63 -10.94 1.53 1.91
N LEU A 64 -11.02 1.37 3.22
CA LEU A 64 -11.54 2.38 4.14
C LEU A 64 -10.54 3.52 4.32
N TRP A 65 -9.24 3.18 4.27
CA TRP A 65 -8.13 4.11 4.27
C TRP A 65 -6.87 3.47 3.67
N TRP A 66 -5.93 4.28 3.22
CA TRP A 66 -4.61 3.84 2.79
C TRP A 66 -3.53 4.84 3.22
N ALA A 67 -2.30 4.35 3.37
CA ALA A 67 -1.13 5.16 3.67
C ALA A 67 0.08 4.62 2.90
N ILE A 68 0.85 5.51 2.28
CA ILE A 68 2.17 5.16 1.72
C ILE A 68 3.21 5.75 2.65
N ASP A 69 4.04 4.89 3.24
CA ASP A 69 5.11 5.24 4.16
C ASP A 69 6.45 4.69 3.63
N ASP A 70 7.55 5.41 3.85
CA ASP A 70 8.88 4.85 3.60
C ASP A 70 9.05 3.65 4.55
N ALA A 71 9.47 2.47 4.04
CA ALA A 71 9.56 1.27 4.87
C ALA A 71 10.71 1.34 5.91
N THR A 72 11.23 2.53 6.21
CA THR A 72 12.32 2.72 7.14
C THR A 72 11.79 2.82 8.58
N LYS A 73 12.06 1.73 9.31
CA LYS A 73 12.00 1.50 10.76
C LYS A 73 10.65 1.81 11.43
N GLN A 74 9.85 0.76 11.59
CA GLN A 74 9.09 0.60 12.83
C GLN A 74 10.08 0.60 14.00
N SER A 75 10.36 1.77 14.58
CA SER A 75 10.90 1.85 15.93
C SER A 75 9.81 1.34 16.85
N VAL A 76 9.84 0.04 17.15
CA VAL A 76 9.14 -0.54 18.29
C VAL A 76 9.67 0.16 19.54
N GLY A 77 9.00 1.25 19.93
CA GLY A 77 9.29 1.98 21.15
C GLY A 77 9.11 1.04 22.32
N ARG A 78 10.22 0.54 22.86
CA ARG A 78 10.25 -0.23 24.11
C ARG A 78 9.99 0.77 25.24
N ILE A 79 8.79 0.75 25.79
CA ILE A 79 8.45 1.47 27.02
C ILE A 79 9.25 0.79 28.16
N TYR A 80 10.06 1.56 28.89
CA TYR A 80 10.78 1.15 30.10
C TYR A 80 9.95 1.48 31.33
#